data_AF-A0A9R1PPG9-F1
#
_entry.id   AF-A0A9R1PPG9-F1
#
_cell.length_a   1.000
_cell.length_b   1.000
_cell.length_c   1.000
_cell.angle_alpha   90.00
_cell.angle_beta   90.00
_cell.angle_gamma   90.00
#
_symmetry.space_group_name_H-M   'P 1'
#
loop_
_entity.id
_entity.type
_entity.pdbx_description
1 polymer ?
#
loop_
_entity_poly.entity_id
_entity_poly.type
_entity_poly.pdbx_seq_one_letter_code
_entity_poly.pdbx_strand_id
1 'polypeptide(L)'
;MATTPALHDALLDFTSRENWDKFFALRGDGDSFEWYAEWPQIKAPLLSMLLGEEGTEILVPGCGSSSLSEQLYDLGFRRITNVDFSRVIVADMLRRHARVRPQMRWRVMDMTNMQFPDGSFDFILDKGGLDALMEPEVGTKLGMKYLDEAKRVLKSGGKFACFTLAESHVLDLLLSEFRFGWDMTIQAIASEPSSKSAFQTFMVVMVKGKMGVVRTIKSLVDQSAEYCNMQQANAVIHALQNENKIRESHNSGVDILFSLRDLQLGAIGDLKVIVPGRRRQLILGEQGSSLYCYKAVLMDAKNQNETFVYHCGVFIVPKVCYILSIRTCAYAVFFYYYYCLTESLSQSLPLSCNKPSKTETQ
;
A
#
# COMPACT_ATOMS: atom_id res chain seq x y z
N MET A 1 -24.75 19.40 -7.01
CA MET A 1 -25.84 18.88 -7.88
C MET A 1 -26.68 17.94 -7.04
N ALA A 2 -28.02 18.07 -7.07
CA ALA A 2 -28.90 17.22 -6.29
C ALA A 2 -28.85 15.79 -6.83
N THR A 3 -28.27 14.87 -6.06
CA THR A 3 -28.35 13.43 -6.30
C THR A 3 -29.80 12.99 -6.11
N THR A 4 -30.38 12.33 -7.13
CA THR A 4 -31.71 11.73 -6.98
C THR A 4 -31.64 10.57 -5.96
N PRO A 5 -32.75 10.20 -5.29
CA PRO A 5 -32.76 9.10 -4.32
C PRO A 5 -32.17 7.79 -4.88
N ALA A 6 -32.38 7.52 -6.17
CA ALA A 6 -31.82 6.36 -6.85
C ALA A 6 -30.28 6.40 -7.02
N LEU A 7 -29.68 7.60 -7.13
CA LEU A 7 -28.22 7.77 -7.13
C LEU A 7 -27.63 7.53 -5.73
N HIS A 8 -28.38 7.88 -4.68
CA HIS A 8 -27.98 7.62 -3.29
C HIS A 8 -28.01 6.12 -2.98
N ASP A 9 -29.07 5.40 -3.39
CA ASP A 9 -29.19 3.96 -3.16
C ASP A 9 -28.11 3.14 -3.90
N ALA A 10 -27.59 3.66 -5.02
CA ALA A 10 -26.47 3.04 -5.74
C ALA A 10 -25.11 3.26 -5.06
N LEU A 11 -25.01 4.10 -4.02
CA LEU A 11 -23.77 4.41 -3.29
C LEU A 11 -23.76 3.79 -1.88
N LEU A 12 -24.56 2.74 -1.65
CA LEU A 12 -24.68 2.06 -0.34
C LEU A 12 -23.59 1.02 -0.07
N ASP A 13 -22.91 0.55 -1.11
CA ASP A 13 -21.79 -0.40 -1.03
C ASP A 13 -20.84 -0.10 -2.19
N PHE A 14 -19.69 0.49 -1.86
CA PHE A 14 -18.69 0.89 -2.85
C PHE A 14 -17.88 -0.30 -3.40
N THR A 15 -18.07 -1.50 -2.86
CA THR A 15 -17.40 -2.72 -3.31
C THR A 15 -18.22 -3.52 -4.32
N SER A 16 -19.50 -3.19 -4.49
CA SER A 16 -20.38 -3.83 -5.47
C SER A 16 -20.24 -3.23 -6.87
N ARG A 17 -19.74 -4.05 -7.81
CA ARG A 17 -19.70 -3.69 -9.24
C ARG A 17 -21.09 -3.34 -9.79
N GLU A 18 -22.13 -4.08 -9.39
CA GLU A 18 -23.49 -3.87 -9.87
C GLU A 18 -24.05 -2.52 -9.41
N ASN A 19 -23.67 -2.05 -8.22
CA ASN A 19 -24.02 -0.72 -7.73
C ASN A 19 -23.34 0.38 -8.55
N TRP A 20 -22.04 0.24 -8.84
CA TRP A 20 -21.32 1.17 -9.72
C TRP A 20 -21.85 1.16 -11.16
N ASP A 21 -22.14 -0.01 -11.74
CA ASP A 21 -22.74 -0.11 -13.07
C ASP A 21 -24.09 0.65 -13.12
N LYS A 22 -24.93 0.54 -12.08
CA LYS A 22 -26.17 1.32 -11.96
C LYS A 22 -25.88 2.82 -11.81
N PHE A 23 -24.95 3.21 -10.94
CA PHE A 23 -24.58 4.60 -10.73
C PHE A 23 -24.15 5.27 -12.04
N PHE A 24 -23.25 4.63 -12.79
CA PHE A 24 -22.77 5.15 -14.08
C PHE A 24 -23.86 5.15 -15.15
N ALA A 25 -24.70 4.12 -15.20
CA ALA A 25 -25.84 4.10 -16.13
C ALA A 25 -26.86 5.23 -15.84
N LEU A 26 -27.06 5.58 -14.57
CA LEU A 26 -27.99 6.63 -14.15
C LEU A 26 -27.47 8.06 -14.41
N ARG A 27 -26.15 8.30 -14.31
CA ARG A 27 -25.58 9.62 -14.66
C ARG A 27 -25.60 9.90 -16.17
N GLY A 28 -25.49 8.86 -16.99
CA GLY A 28 -25.46 8.98 -18.44
C GLY A 28 -24.08 9.33 -19.00
N ASP A 29 -23.97 9.23 -20.33
CA ASP A 29 -22.72 9.40 -21.07
C ASP A 29 -22.21 10.86 -20.99
N GLY A 30 -20.88 11.02 -20.89
CA GLY A 30 -20.21 12.32 -21.01
C GLY A 30 -20.11 13.18 -19.75
N ASP A 31 -20.75 12.76 -18.65
CA ASP A 31 -20.61 13.45 -17.36
C ASP A 31 -19.37 12.93 -16.62
N SER A 32 -18.57 13.86 -16.06
CA SER A 32 -17.38 13.51 -15.27
C SER A 32 -17.71 13.66 -13.80
N PHE A 33 -17.37 12.65 -13.01
CA PHE A 33 -17.57 12.68 -11.56
C PHE A 33 -16.23 12.57 -10.87
N GLU A 34 -15.92 13.57 -10.05
CA GLU A 34 -14.65 13.65 -9.35
C GLU A 34 -14.81 13.41 -7.86
N TRP A 35 -14.00 12.49 -7.34
CA TRP A 35 -13.80 12.32 -5.91
C TRP A 35 -12.64 13.20 -5.44
N TYR A 36 -12.82 13.78 -4.26
CA TYR A 36 -11.82 14.58 -3.54
C TYR A 36 -11.48 15.90 -4.24
N ALA A 37 -10.22 16.12 -4.59
CA ALA A 37 -9.75 17.36 -5.18
C ALA A 37 -9.90 17.36 -6.71
N GLU A 38 -10.24 18.52 -7.24
CA GLU A 38 -10.39 18.79 -8.67
C GLU A 38 -9.02 18.96 -9.34
N TRP A 39 -9.00 18.80 -10.67
CA TRP A 39 -7.77 18.89 -11.46
C TRP A 39 -6.88 20.12 -11.16
N PRO A 40 -7.40 21.36 -11.06
CA PRO A 40 -6.56 22.53 -10.78
C PRO A 40 -5.77 22.41 -9.47
N GLN A 41 -6.34 21.75 -8.46
CA GLN A 41 -5.74 21.60 -7.13
C GLN A 41 -4.65 20.53 -7.12
N ILE A 42 -4.84 19.45 -7.87
CA ILE A 42 -3.89 18.32 -7.91
C ILE A 42 -2.81 18.45 -8.98
N LYS A 43 -3.01 19.28 -10.02
CA LYS A 43 -2.10 19.41 -11.16
C LYS A 43 -0.66 19.71 -10.74
N ALA A 44 -0.42 20.77 -9.99
CA ALA A 44 0.94 21.16 -9.61
C ALA A 44 1.63 20.11 -8.70
N PRO A 45 0.99 19.63 -7.62
CA PRO A 45 1.46 18.47 -6.85
C PRO A 45 1.84 17.28 -7.70
N LEU A 46 0.98 16.89 -8.64
CA LEU A 46 1.15 15.69 -9.43
C LEU A 46 2.29 15.81 -10.43
N LEU A 47 2.34 16.94 -11.16
CA LEU A 47 3.41 17.20 -12.12
C LEU A 47 4.78 17.24 -11.45
N SER A 48 4.89 17.77 -10.23
CA SER A 48 6.17 17.77 -9.50
C SER A 48 6.79 16.38 -9.34
N MET A 49 5.97 15.33 -9.37
CA MET A 49 6.40 13.94 -9.26
C MET A 49 6.63 13.25 -10.61
N LEU A 50 5.94 13.71 -11.66
CA LEU A 50 5.95 13.12 -13.00
C LEU A 50 6.96 13.78 -13.95
N LEU A 51 7.48 14.97 -13.62
CA LEU A 51 8.44 15.70 -14.46
C LEU A 51 9.74 14.89 -14.65
N GLY A 52 10.14 14.71 -15.91
CA GLY A 52 11.45 14.17 -16.30
C GLY A 52 11.46 12.74 -16.87
N GLU A 53 10.32 12.06 -16.94
CA GLU A 53 10.24 10.66 -17.37
C GLU A 53 9.44 10.55 -18.68
N GLU A 54 10.06 10.87 -19.82
CA GLU A 54 9.45 10.57 -21.11
C GLU A 54 9.09 9.09 -21.19
N GLY A 55 7.80 8.82 -21.30
CA GLY A 55 7.33 7.46 -21.40
C GLY A 55 7.16 6.71 -20.08
N THR A 56 6.92 7.39 -18.97
CA THR A 56 6.34 6.75 -17.78
C THR A 56 5.13 5.89 -18.15
N GLU A 57 5.14 4.60 -17.78
CA GLU A 57 3.93 3.77 -17.79
C GLU A 57 3.11 4.10 -16.54
N ILE A 58 1.93 4.69 -16.76
CA ILE A 58 1.03 5.14 -15.70
C ILE A 58 -0.17 4.19 -15.60
N LEU A 59 -0.49 3.75 -14.39
CA LEU A 59 -1.72 3.01 -14.07
C LEU A 59 -2.67 3.91 -13.25
N VAL A 60 -3.95 3.91 -13.60
CA VAL A 60 -5.01 4.59 -12.84
C VAL A 60 -6.08 3.55 -12.46
N PRO A 61 -5.97 2.92 -11.27
CA PRO A 61 -6.98 2.00 -10.74
C PRO A 61 -8.23 2.72 -10.24
N GLY A 62 -9.39 2.07 -10.37
CA GLY A 62 -10.67 2.68 -10.00
C GLY A 62 -10.90 3.99 -10.74
N CYS A 63 -10.61 4.03 -12.05
CA CYS A 63 -10.53 5.29 -12.79
C CYS A 63 -11.88 6.04 -12.86
N GLY A 64 -13.00 5.32 -12.76
CA GLY A 64 -14.34 5.90 -12.88
C GLY A 64 -14.51 6.79 -14.10
N SER A 65 -15.30 7.85 -13.93
CA SER A 65 -15.52 8.90 -14.94
C SER A 65 -14.62 10.13 -14.74
N SER A 66 -13.53 10.00 -13.98
CA SER A 66 -12.61 11.11 -13.68
C SER A 66 -11.96 11.67 -14.94
N SER A 67 -11.77 12.99 -14.95
CA SER A 67 -11.02 13.70 -15.99
C SER A 67 -9.50 13.61 -15.80
N LEU A 68 -9.01 13.05 -14.69
CA LEU A 68 -7.58 12.96 -14.36
C LEU A 68 -6.73 12.44 -15.53
N SER A 69 -7.13 11.32 -16.12
CA SER A 69 -6.35 10.64 -17.16
C SER A 69 -6.30 11.43 -18.46
N GLU A 70 -7.40 12.09 -18.85
CA GLU A 70 -7.40 12.92 -20.04
C GLU A 70 -6.58 14.20 -19.88
N GLN A 71 -6.61 14.81 -18.69
CA GLN A 71 -5.83 15.98 -18.38
C GLN A 71 -4.32 15.69 -18.42
N LEU A 72 -3.91 14.53 -17.87
CA LEU A 72 -2.53 14.05 -18.00
C LEU A 72 -2.15 13.75 -19.44
N TYR A 73 -3.04 13.13 -20.20
CA TYR A 73 -2.81 12.83 -21.61
C TYR A 73 -2.54 14.10 -22.42
N ASP A 74 -3.34 15.15 -22.20
CA ASP A 74 -3.24 16.43 -22.89
C ASP A 74 -1.96 17.21 -22.51
N LEU A 75 -1.35 16.89 -21.36
CA LEU A 75 -0.02 17.37 -20.96
C LEU A 75 1.15 16.55 -21.51
N GLY A 76 0.89 15.51 -22.30
CA GLY A 76 1.93 14.71 -22.98
C GLY A 76 2.20 13.33 -22.37
N PHE A 77 1.55 12.96 -21.27
CA PHE A 77 1.67 11.62 -20.70
C PHE A 77 0.83 10.63 -21.52
N ARG A 78 1.43 9.98 -22.53
CA ARG A 78 0.66 9.18 -23.50
C ARG A 78 0.43 7.73 -23.09
N ARG A 79 1.20 7.18 -22.14
CA ARG A 79 1.16 5.75 -21.76
C ARG A 79 0.38 5.53 -20.46
N ILE A 80 -0.92 5.84 -20.53
CA ILE A 80 -1.86 5.74 -19.41
C ILE A 80 -2.75 4.51 -19.60
N THR A 81 -2.76 3.64 -18.60
CA THR A 81 -3.66 2.49 -18.50
C THR A 81 -4.67 2.74 -17.38
N ASN A 82 -5.94 2.83 -17.74
CA ASN A 82 -7.05 3.04 -16.83
C ASN A 82 -7.77 1.71 -16.59
N VAL A 83 -8.03 1.39 -15.34
CA VAL A 83 -8.77 0.19 -14.97
C VAL A 83 -9.92 0.49 -14.03
N ASP A 84 -11.04 -0.16 -14.27
CA ASP A 84 -12.22 -0.12 -13.41
C ASP A 84 -12.96 -1.46 -13.53
N PHE A 85 -13.58 -1.95 -12.46
CA PHE A 85 -14.35 -3.19 -12.52
C PHE A 85 -15.71 -3.04 -13.21
N SER A 86 -16.19 -1.79 -13.38
CA SER A 86 -17.46 -1.48 -14.02
C SER A 86 -17.28 -1.50 -15.54
N ARG A 87 -18.07 -2.37 -16.19
CA ARG A 87 -18.07 -2.46 -17.65
C ARG A 87 -18.69 -1.22 -18.29
N VAL A 88 -19.68 -0.64 -17.62
CA VAL A 88 -20.41 0.53 -18.08
C VAL A 88 -19.46 1.70 -18.24
N ILE A 89 -18.68 2.01 -17.20
CA ILE A 89 -17.80 3.19 -17.25
C ILE A 89 -16.61 3.01 -18.18
N VAL A 90 -16.00 1.82 -18.20
CA VAL A 90 -14.87 1.55 -19.11
C VAL A 90 -15.31 1.69 -20.57
N ALA A 91 -16.52 1.22 -20.91
CA ALA A 91 -17.06 1.38 -22.26
C ALA A 91 -17.36 2.85 -22.61
N ASP A 92 -17.88 3.63 -21.67
CA ASP A 92 -18.11 5.05 -21.88
C ASP A 92 -16.80 5.83 -22.08
N MET A 93 -15.83 5.67 -21.17
CA MET A 93 -14.54 6.35 -21.26
C MET A 93 -13.77 5.94 -22.52
N LEU A 94 -13.80 4.67 -22.92
CA LEU A 94 -13.23 4.23 -24.19
C LEU A 94 -13.88 4.95 -25.38
N ARG A 95 -15.22 5.03 -25.43
CA ARG A 95 -15.94 5.75 -26.51
C ARG A 95 -15.56 7.23 -26.54
N ARG A 96 -15.49 7.88 -25.37
CA ARG A 96 -15.15 9.29 -25.20
C ARG A 96 -13.75 9.64 -25.71
N HIS A 97 -12.79 8.71 -25.54
CA HIS A 97 -11.37 8.99 -25.78
C HIS A 97 -10.76 8.31 -27.01
N ALA A 98 -11.40 7.28 -27.58
CA ALA A 98 -10.80 6.48 -28.66
C ALA A 98 -10.32 7.28 -29.88
N ARG A 99 -10.99 8.39 -30.22
CA ARG A 99 -10.60 9.23 -31.37
C ARG A 99 -9.62 10.34 -31.01
N VAL A 100 -9.84 11.00 -29.88
CA VAL A 100 -9.08 12.21 -29.48
C VAL A 100 -7.81 11.86 -28.69
N ARG A 101 -7.79 10.73 -27.99
CA ARG A 101 -6.70 10.29 -27.10
C ARG A 101 -6.41 8.80 -27.28
N PRO A 102 -6.07 8.37 -28.51
CA PRO A 102 -6.10 6.96 -28.92
C PRO A 102 -5.07 6.06 -28.22
N GLN A 103 -4.07 6.62 -27.54
CA GLN A 103 -3.04 5.82 -26.86
C GLN A 103 -3.41 5.46 -25.42
N MET A 104 -4.46 6.07 -24.85
CA MET A 104 -4.97 5.64 -23.54
C MET A 104 -5.57 4.24 -23.64
N ARG A 105 -5.25 3.39 -22.67
CA ARG A 105 -5.79 2.04 -22.56
C ARG A 105 -6.89 2.04 -21.50
N TRP A 106 -8.02 1.44 -21.81
CA TRP A 106 -9.17 1.29 -20.90
C TRP A 106 -9.48 -0.20 -20.74
N ARG A 107 -9.46 -0.72 -19.52
CA ARG A 107 -9.67 -2.15 -19.27
C ARG A 107 -10.65 -2.38 -18.12
N VAL A 108 -11.57 -3.30 -18.34
CA VAL A 108 -12.41 -3.83 -17.26
C VAL A 108 -11.55 -4.76 -16.44
N MET A 109 -11.28 -4.41 -15.18
CA MET A 109 -10.41 -5.19 -14.29
C MET A 109 -10.67 -4.84 -12.84
N ASP A 110 -10.66 -5.86 -11.98
CA ASP A 110 -10.67 -5.71 -10.52
C ASP A 110 -9.27 -5.34 -10.03
N MET A 111 -9.13 -4.19 -9.37
CA MET A 111 -7.84 -3.72 -8.87
C MET A 111 -7.28 -4.54 -7.70
N THR A 112 -8.09 -5.39 -7.07
CA THR A 112 -7.64 -6.36 -6.06
C THR A 112 -7.05 -7.64 -6.66
N ASN A 113 -7.10 -7.79 -7.99
CA ASN A 113 -6.57 -8.92 -8.75
C ASN A 113 -6.20 -8.51 -10.18
N MET A 114 -5.10 -7.76 -10.33
CA MET A 114 -4.67 -7.17 -11.59
C MET A 114 -3.95 -8.18 -12.50
N GLN A 115 -4.39 -8.26 -13.75
CA GLN A 115 -3.80 -9.13 -14.78
C GLN A 115 -2.64 -8.44 -15.51
N PHE A 116 -1.73 -7.83 -14.75
CA PHE A 116 -0.50 -7.23 -15.26
C PHE A 116 0.73 -7.99 -14.75
N PRO A 117 1.82 -8.06 -15.52
CA PRO A 117 3.10 -8.56 -15.02
C PRO A 117 3.65 -7.73 -13.86
N ASP A 118 4.48 -8.33 -13.02
CA ASP A 118 5.22 -7.65 -11.98
C ASP A 118 6.10 -6.54 -12.56
N GLY A 119 6.19 -5.40 -11.87
CA GLY A 119 7.04 -4.29 -12.33
C GLY A 119 6.68 -3.74 -13.72
N SER A 120 5.39 -3.68 -14.06
CA SER A 120 4.92 -3.13 -15.33
C SER A 120 4.83 -1.60 -15.35
N PHE A 121 4.59 -0.96 -14.20
CA PHE A 121 4.28 0.47 -14.13
C PHE A 121 5.34 1.27 -13.38
N ASP A 122 5.61 2.48 -13.87
CA ASP A 122 6.50 3.45 -13.24
C ASP A 122 5.73 4.30 -12.23
N PHE A 123 4.45 4.56 -12.50
CA PHE A 123 3.59 5.38 -11.66
C PHE A 123 2.19 4.78 -11.52
N ILE A 124 1.64 4.79 -10.31
CA ILE A 124 0.24 4.42 -10.04
C ILE A 124 -0.46 5.63 -9.40
N LEU A 125 -1.62 5.99 -9.92
CA LEU A 125 -2.48 7.08 -9.47
C LEU A 125 -3.77 6.50 -8.91
N ASP A 126 -3.89 6.47 -7.59
CA ASP A 126 -5.10 6.11 -6.88
C ASP A 126 -5.82 7.38 -6.42
N LYS A 127 -7.11 7.50 -6.73
CA LYS A 127 -7.93 8.64 -6.27
C LYS A 127 -9.29 8.14 -5.77
N GLY A 128 -9.31 7.72 -4.51
CA GLY A 128 -10.50 7.17 -3.85
C GLY A 128 -10.76 5.71 -4.11
N GLY A 129 -9.93 5.05 -4.91
CA GLY A 129 -10.02 3.61 -5.13
C GLY A 129 -9.74 2.83 -3.84
N LEU A 130 -8.68 3.20 -3.12
CA LEU A 130 -8.39 2.58 -1.82
C LEU A 130 -9.52 2.82 -0.81
N ASP A 131 -9.99 4.05 -0.68
CA ASP A 131 -11.07 4.42 0.26
C ASP A 131 -12.35 3.63 -0.03
N ALA A 132 -12.72 3.46 -1.31
CA ALA A 132 -13.87 2.65 -1.74
C ALA A 132 -13.78 1.17 -1.33
N LEU A 133 -12.57 0.62 -1.19
CA LEU A 133 -12.36 -0.77 -0.74
C LEU A 133 -12.27 -0.92 0.78
N MET A 134 -12.31 0.18 1.51
CA MET A 134 -11.97 0.26 2.94
C MET A 134 -13.14 0.73 3.80
N GLU A 135 -14.37 0.69 3.27
CA GLU A 135 -15.58 1.00 4.05
C GLU A 135 -15.55 0.26 5.40
N PRO A 136 -15.82 0.93 6.53
CA PRO A 136 -15.69 0.34 7.87
C PRO A 136 -16.42 -1.00 8.04
N GLU A 137 -17.56 -1.17 7.37
CA GLU A 137 -18.39 -2.37 7.38
C GLU A 137 -17.74 -3.55 6.63
N VAL A 138 -16.93 -3.27 5.61
CA VAL A 138 -16.19 -4.25 4.80
C VAL A 138 -14.86 -4.62 5.46
N GLY A 139 -14.25 -3.65 6.16
CA GLY A 139 -12.95 -3.79 6.81
C GLY A 139 -11.77 -3.75 5.83
N THR A 140 -10.59 -4.12 6.30
CA THR A 140 -9.33 -3.79 5.59
C THR A 140 -8.88 -4.79 4.52
N LYS A 141 -9.62 -5.90 4.34
CA LYS A 141 -9.16 -7.06 3.56
C LYS A 141 -9.00 -6.76 2.08
N LEU A 142 -9.93 -6.01 1.48
CA LEU A 142 -9.86 -5.66 0.06
C LEU A 142 -8.78 -4.60 -0.19
N GLY A 143 -8.64 -3.60 0.69
CA GLY A 143 -7.54 -2.64 0.61
C GLY A 143 -6.17 -3.32 0.70
N MET A 144 -5.98 -4.29 1.61
CA MET A 144 -4.73 -5.08 1.66
C MET A 144 -4.43 -5.77 0.32
N LYS A 145 -5.41 -6.46 -0.28
CA LYS A 145 -5.23 -7.11 -1.59
C LYS A 145 -4.88 -6.11 -2.70
N TYR A 146 -5.55 -4.96 -2.72
CA TYR A 146 -5.25 -3.91 -3.69
C TYR A 146 -3.84 -3.37 -3.51
N LEU A 147 -3.42 -3.08 -2.28
CA LEU A 147 -2.07 -2.62 -2.01
C LEU A 147 -1.01 -3.67 -2.38
N ASP A 148 -1.29 -4.96 -2.18
CA ASP A 148 -0.41 -6.05 -2.63
C ASP A 148 -0.23 -6.02 -4.16
N GLU A 149 -1.32 -5.86 -4.91
CA GLU A 149 -1.28 -5.73 -6.36
C GLU A 149 -0.55 -4.46 -6.81
N ALA A 150 -0.83 -3.32 -6.19
CA ALA A 150 -0.15 -2.06 -6.47
C ALA A 150 1.36 -2.19 -6.23
N LYS A 151 1.77 -2.79 -5.10
CA LYS A 151 3.18 -3.06 -4.79
C LYS A 151 3.82 -3.99 -5.82
N ARG A 152 3.11 -5.04 -6.27
CA ARG A 152 3.59 -6.04 -7.23
C ARG A 152 3.81 -5.44 -8.62
N VAL A 153 2.83 -4.72 -9.16
CA VAL A 153 2.89 -4.19 -10.53
C VAL A 153 3.78 -2.95 -10.65
N LEU A 154 4.15 -2.31 -9.54
CA LEU A 154 5.05 -1.15 -9.52
C LEU A 154 6.52 -1.56 -9.64
N LYS A 155 7.24 -0.91 -10.55
CA LYS A 155 8.69 -1.07 -10.75
C LYS A 155 9.48 -0.61 -9.53
N SER A 156 10.68 -1.15 -9.36
CA SER A 156 11.64 -0.58 -8.39
C SER A 156 11.95 0.87 -8.76
N GLY A 157 11.88 1.78 -7.80
CA GLY A 157 11.95 3.23 -8.03
C GLY A 157 10.62 3.87 -8.45
N GLY A 158 9.60 3.08 -8.76
CA GLY A 158 8.28 3.56 -9.13
C GLY A 158 7.55 4.22 -7.97
N LYS A 159 6.53 5.01 -8.28
CA LYS A 159 5.78 5.85 -7.34
C LYS A 159 4.31 5.46 -7.32
N PHE A 160 3.74 5.33 -6.13
CA PHE A 160 2.29 5.20 -5.92
C PHE A 160 1.81 6.47 -5.24
N ALA A 161 0.90 7.21 -5.87
CA ALA A 161 0.26 8.38 -5.29
C ALA A 161 -1.20 8.07 -5.02
N CYS A 162 -1.61 8.20 -3.76
CA CYS A 162 -2.97 7.99 -3.29
C CYS A 162 -3.57 9.31 -2.80
N PHE A 163 -4.63 9.75 -3.48
CA PHE A 163 -5.48 10.83 -3.03
C PHE A 163 -6.62 10.25 -2.20
N THR A 164 -6.70 10.67 -0.94
CA THR A 164 -7.59 10.08 0.08
C THR A 164 -8.05 11.17 1.06
N LEU A 165 -9.12 10.89 1.80
CA LEU A 165 -9.48 11.68 2.99
C LEU A 165 -8.62 11.31 4.21
N ALA A 166 -7.74 10.31 4.10
CA ALA A 166 -6.85 9.86 5.18
C ALA A 166 -7.60 9.59 6.48
N GLU A 167 -8.77 8.96 6.38
CA GLU A 167 -9.46 8.42 7.56
C GLU A 167 -8.55 7.45 8.29
N SER A 168 -8.71 7.36 9.63
CA SER A 168 -7.74 6.66 10.48
C SER A 168 -7.45 5.23 10.00
N HIS A 169 -8.47 4.48 9.61
CA HIS A 169 -8.32 3.10 9.15
C HIS A 169 -7.61 2.98 7.79
N VAL A 170 -7.81 3.94 6.87
CA VAL A 170 -7.08 4.02 5.59
C VAL A 170 -5.63 4.40 5.84
N LEU A 171 -5.40 5.43 6.65
CA LEU A 171 -4.06 5.91 6.97
C LEU A 171 -3.26 4.85 7.72
N ASP A 172 -3.84 4.17 8.72
CA ASP A 172 -3.19 3.09 9.45
C ASP A 172 -2.74 1.95 8.52
N LEU A 173 -3.59 1.59 7.54
CA LEU A 173 -3.23 0.60 6.52
C LEU A 173 -2.06 1.09 5.66
N LEU A 174 -2.12 2.31 5.12
CA LEU A 174 -1.03 2.88 4.31
C LEU A 174 0.30 2.96 5.10
N LEU A 175 0.26 3.45 6.33
CA LEU A 175 1.44 3.60 7.18
C LEU A 175 2.10 2.24 7.48
N SER A 176 1.28 1.23 7.79
CA SER A 176 1.75 -0.12 8.12
C SER A 176 2.27 -0.89 6.91
N GLU A 177 1.51 -0.90 5.80
CA GLU A 177 1.86 -1.62 4.58
C GLU A 177 3.10 -1.04 3.90
N PHE A 178 3.31 0.28 3.96
CA PHE A 178 4.46 0.93 3.34
C PHE A 178 5.53 1.34 4.36
N ARG A 179 5.62 0.61 5.49
CA ARG A 179 6.63 0.85 6.53
C ARG A 179 8.04 0.56 6.08
N PHE A 180 8.25 -0.57 5.41
CA PHE A 180 9.57 -1.14 5.13
C PHE A 180 9.87 -1.13 3.63
N GLY A 181 11.02 -0.56 3.24
CA GLY A 181 11.43 -0.53 1.83
C GLY A 181 10.75 0.56 0.99
N TRP A 182 10.02 1.48 1.62
CA TRP A 182 9.30 2.57 0.95
C TRP A 182 9.65 3.92 1.58
N ASP A 183 9.94 4.89 0.72
CA ASP A 183 9.94 6.29 1.14
C ASP A 183 8.52 6.81 1.05
N MET A 184 8.07 7.54 2.07
CA MET A 184 6.71 8.08 2.11
C MET A 184 6.75 9.59 2.31
N THR A 185 5.92 10.29 1.54
CA THR A 185 5.64 11.72 1.70
C THR A 185 4.13 11.91 1.76
N ILE A 186 3.67 12.81 2.61
CA ILE A 186 2.26 13.17 2.71
C ILE A 186 2.11 14.68 2.71
N GLN A 187 1.13 15.18 1.96
CA GLN A 187 0.82 16.59 1.89
C GLN A 187 -0.69 16.81 1.80
N ALA A 188 -1.15 17.94 2.32
CA ALA A 188 -2.52 18.37 2.10
C ALA A 188 -2.65 19.02 0.72
N ILE A 189 -3.77 18.77 0.04
CA ILE A 189 -4.10 19.43 -1.22
C ILE A 189 -4.86 20.72 -0.92
N ALA A 190 -4.37 21.84 -1.46
CA ALA A 190 -5.00 23.14 -1.24
C ALA A 190 -6.47 23.13 -1.70
N SER A 191 -7.36 23.60 -0.82
CA SER A 191 -8.77 23.77 -1.16
C SER A 191 -9.04 25.17 -1.69
N GLU A 192 -10.00 25.30 -2.60
CA GLU A 192 -10.52 26.60 -3.05
C GLU A 192 -11.32 27.27 -1.91
N PRO A 193 -11.08 28.54 -1.58
CA PRO A 193 -11.79 29.24 -0.50
C PRO A 193 -13.31 29.27 -0.66
N SER A 194 -13.81 29.20 -1.90
CA SER A 194 -15.24 29.22 -2.24
C SER A 194 -15.92 27.85 -2.13
N SER A 195 -15.17 26.74 -2.03
CA SER A 195 -15.72 25.40 -1.81
C SER A 195 -15.39 24.94 -0.38
N LYS A 196 -16.30 25.19 0.56
CA LYS A 196 -16.18 24.62 1.91
C LYS A 196 -16.46 23.12 1.87
N SER A 197 -15.48 22.34 1.43
CA SER A 197 -15.49 20.89 1.64
C SER A 197 -15.47 20.60 3.14
N ALA A 198 -16.27 19.65 3.59
CA ALA A 198 -16.27 19.20 4.98
C ALA A 198 -14.95 18.48 5.37
N PHE A 199 -14.18 18.05 4.36
CA PHE A 199 -12.97 17.27 4.52
C PHE A 199 -11.80 17.85 3.72
N GLN A 200 -10.62 17.71 4.28
CA GLN A 200 -9.34 17.97 3.66
C GLN A 200 -8.91 16.76 2.84
N THR A 201 -8.54 16.98 1.57
CA THR A 201 -7.92 15.95 0.74
C THR A 201 -6.42 15.91 1.01
N PHE A 202 -5.86 14.70 1.12
CA PHE A 202 -4.43 14.46 1.24
C PHE A 202 -3.92 13.69 0.03
N MET A 203 -2.66 13.93 -0.34
CA MET A 203 -1.92 13.10 -1.28
C MET A 203 -0.80 12.41 -0.52
N VAL A 204 -0.88 11.09 -0.46
CA VAL A 204 0.14 10.22 0.12
C VAL A 204 0.93 9.59 -1.01
N VAL A 205 2.24 9.78 -1.01
CA VAL A 205 3.15 9.33 -2.06
C VAL A 205 4.11 8.33 -1.46
N MET A 206 4.12 7.12 -2.04
CA MET A 206 5.05 6.06 -1.67
C MET A 206 5.96 5.76 -2.84
N VAL A 207 7.26 5.88 -2.62
CA VAL A 207 8.29 5.55 -3.62
C VAL A 207 8.88 4.20 -3.25
N LYS A 208 8.85 3.27 -4.21
CA LYS A 208 9.45 1.94 -4.06
C LYS A 208 10.95 2.09 -3.99
N GLY A 209 11.50 2.09 -2.77
CA GLY A 209 12.91 2.36 -2.54
C GLY A 209 13.83 1.28 -3.10
N LYS A 210 15.12 1.59 -3.21
CA LYS A 210 16.16 0.56 -3.33
C LYS A 210 16.48 0.07 -1.91
N MET A 211 15.91 -1.08 -1.59
CA MET A 211 16.20 -1.99 -0.47
C MET A 211 16.88 -1.37 0.76
N GLY A 212 16.09 -1.15 1.82
CA GLY A 212 16.55 -1.46 3.17
C GLY A 212 16.95 -0.36 4.13
N VAL A 213 16.59 0.88 3.83
CA VAL A 213 16.60 1.95 4.82
C VAL A 213 15.16 2.27 5.19
N VAL A 214 14.82 2.19 6.47
CA VAL A 214 13.55 2.72 6.95
C VAL A 214 13.73 4.23 7.07
N ARG A 215 12.97 5.03 6.32
CA ARG A 215 13.03 6.49 6.46
C ARG A 215 11.80 6.99 7.17
N THR A 216 11.96 8.05 7.95
CA THR A 216 10.83 8.80 8.49
C THR A 216 10.04 9.40 7.33
N ILE A 217 8.73 9.44 7.52
CA ILE A 217 7.77 10.01 6.59
C ILE A 217 8.02 11.52 6.53
N LYS A 218 8.18 12.03 5.32
CA LYS A 218 8.24 13.47 5.06
C LYS A 218 6.83 14.03 5.11
N SER A 219 6.50 14.76 6.17
CA SER A 219 5.23 15.48 6.27
C SER A 219 5.40 16.89 5.70
N LEU A 220 4.58 17.24 4.72
CA LEU A 220 4.36 18.62 4.26
C LEU A 220 3.02 19.16 4.81
N VAL A 221 2.46 18.48 5.81
CA VAL A 221 1.30 18.94 6.60
C VAL A 221 1.86 19.69 7.80
N ASP A 222 1.68 21.02 7.81
CA ASP A 222 2.10 21.93 8.88
C ASP A 222 0.93 22.26 9.83
N GLN A 223 1.17 22.27 11.13
CA GLN A 223 0.20 22.70 12.13
C GLN A 223 -0.20 24.18 11.99
N SER A 224 0.65 25.01 11.37
CA SER A 224 0.40 26.44 11.18
C SER A 224 -0.47 26.78 9.96
N ALA A 225 -0.71 25.80 9.08
CA ALA A 225 -1.48 26.00 7.85
C ALA A 225 -2.99 25.91 8.08
N GLU A 226 -3.76 26.61 7.23
CA GLU A 226 -5.22 26.56 7.27
C GLU A 226 -5.73 25.38 6.43
N TYR A 227 -6.46 24.46 7.07
CA TYR A 227 -7.06 23.28 6.44
C TYR A 227 -8.59 23.39 6.44
N CYS A 228 -9.24 22.73 5.49
CA CYS A 228 -10.71 22.63 5.50
C CYS A 228 -11.25 21.98 6.78
N ASN A 229 -10.51 21.02 7.34
CA ASN A 229 -10.87 20.33 8.56
C ASN A 229 -9.63 20.18 9.46
N MET A 230 -9.53 21.06 10.46
CA MET A 230 -8.40 21.09 11.38
C MET A 230 -8.33 19.85 12.28
N GLN A 231 -9.48 19.26 12.65
CA GLN A 231 -9.51 18.04 13.46
C GLN A 231 -8.92 16.85 12.69
N GLN A 232 -9.33 16.68 11.43
CA GLN A 232 -8.79 15.69 10.52
C GLN A 232 -7.29 15.88 10.31
N ALA A 233 -6.84 17.11 9.99
CA ALA A 233 -5.42 17.41 9.81
C ALA A 233 -4.59 17.08 11.06
N ASN A 234 -5.07 17.45 12.25
CA ASN A 234 -4.40 17.12 13.51
C ASN A 234 -4.31 15.60 13.77
N ALA A 235 -5.36 14.85 13.43
CA ALA A 235 -5.35 13.39 13.53
C ALA A 235 -4.28 12.77 12.61
N VAL A 236 -4.19 13.25 11.36
CA VAL A 236 -3.13 12.84 10.42
C VAL A 236 -1.75 13.17 10.99
N ILE A 237 -1.52 14.40 11.45
CA ILE A 237 -0.22 14.81 12.02
C ILE A 237 0.19 13.90 13.19
N HIS A 238 -0.74 13.60 14.10
CA HIS A 238 -0.48 12.72 15.23
C HIS A 238 -0.15 11.27 14.80
N ALA A 239 -0.88 10.73 13.82
CA ALA A 239 -0.61 9.40 13.26
C ALA A 239 0.80 9.34 12.65
N LEU A 240 1.20 10.36 11.88
CA LEU A 240 2.53 10.46 11.27
C LEU A 240 3.64 10.56 12.33
N GLN A 241 3.43 11.32 13.40
CA GLN A 241 4.40 11.41 14.49
C GLN A 241 4.59 10.05 15.19
N ASN A 242 3.51 9.31 15.43
CA ASN A 242 3.59 7.99 16.04
C ASN A 242 4.28 6.98 15.12
N GLU A 243 3.94 6.97 13.84
CA GLU A 243 4.60 6.11 12.86
C GLU A 243 6.08 6.46 12.69
N ASN A 244 6.46 7.75 12.74
CA ASN A 244 7.86 8.16 12.70
C ASN A 244 8.65 7.67 13.92
N LYS A 245 8.07 7.71 15.13
CA LYS A 245 8.70 7.09 16.32
C LYS A 245 8.91 5.58 16.12
N ILE A 246 7.91 4.90 15.52
CA ILE A 246 8.04 3.48 15.16
C ILE A 246 9.18 3.28 14.16
N ARG A 247 9.23 4.04 13.06
CA ARG A 247 10.28 3.97 12.04
C ARG A 247 11.68 4.25 12.60
N GLU A 248 11.83 5.25 13.45
CA GLU A 248 13.09 5.57 14.14
C GLU A 248 13.58 4.42 15.03
N SER A 249 12.67 3.74 15.74
CA SER A 249 13.04 2.59 16.57
C SER A 249 13.66 1.43 15.74
N HIS A 250 13.31 1.33 14.45
CA HIS A 250 13.86 0.34 13.53
C HIS A 250 15.21 0.75 12.94
N ASN A 251 15.52 2.06 12.87
CA ASN A 251 16.80 2.59 12.36
C ASN A 251 17.98 2.48 13.33
N SER A 252 17.75 2.05 14.57
CA SER A 252 18.81 1.82 15.57
C SER A 252 19.72 0.61 15.25
N GLY A 253 19.45 -0.14 14.17
CA GLY A 253 20.26 -1.27 13.71
C GLY A 253 20.87 -1.04 12.33
N VAL A 254 22.05 -1.62 12.09
CA VAL A 254 22.81 -1.52 10.83
C VAL A 254 22.21 -2.36 9.69
N ASP A 255 21.18 -3.17 9.98
CA ASP A 255 20.62 -4.16 9.06
C ASP A 255 19.27 -3.71 8.46
N ILE A 256 19.12 -3.98 7.17
CA ILE A 256 17.91 -3.78 6.36
C ILE A 256 16.74 -4.63 6.89
N LEU A 257 15.58 -4.02 7.18
CA LEU A 257 14.34 -4.70 7.58
C LEU A 257 13.30 -4.77 6.45
N PHE A 258 12.66 -5.94 6.28
CA PHE A 258 11.50 -6.16 5.40
C PHE A 258 10.32 -6.77 6.16
N SER A 259 9.09 -6.51 5.73
CA SER A 259 7.95 -7.36 6.15
C SER A 259 8.00 -8.70 5.42
N LEU A 260 7.40 -9.74 6.00
CA LEU A 260 7.28 -11.05 5.34
C LEU A 260 6.57 -10.94 3.98
N ARG A 261 5.53 -10.13 3.90
CA ARG A 261 4.76 -9.87 2.69
C ARG A 261 5.57 -9.16 1.62
N ASP A 262 6.36 -8.14 1.97
CA ASP A 262 7.25 -7.49 1.00
C ASP A 262 8.26 -8.50 0.41
N LEU A 263 8.75 -9.44 1.22
CA LEU A 263 9.62 -10.51 0.74
C LEU A 263 8.89 -11.46 -0.23
N GLN A 264 7.66 -11.85 0.09
CA GLN A 264 6.82 -12.68 -0.79
C GLN A 264 6.50 -11.97 -2.12
N LEU A 265 6.37 -10.64 -2.10
CA LEU A 265 6.18 -9.79 -3.28
C LEU A 265 7.50 -9.49 -4.04
N GLY A 266 8.59 -10.18 -3.69
CA GLY A 266 9.85 -10.09 -4.44
C GLY A 266 10.71 -8.87 -4.10
N ALA A 267 10.55 -8.24 -2.93
CA ALA A 267 11.37 -7.10 -2.51
C ALA A 267 12.89 -7.38 -2.50
N ILE A 268 13.30 -8.66 -2.42
CA ILE A 268 14.70 -9.08 -2.53
C ILE A 268 14.99 -9.97 -3.75
N GLY A 269 14.10 -9.95 -4.75
CA GLY A 269 14.07 -10.89 -5.86
C GLY A 269 13.38 -12.21 -5.50
N ASP A 270 13.51 -13.22 -6.37
CA ASP A 270 12.94 -14.54 -6.13
C ASP A 270 13.65 -15.23 -4.96
N LEU A 271 12.90 -15.48 -3.88
CA LEU A 271 13.38 -16.21 -2.70
C LEU A 271 13.72 -17.67 -3.01
N LYS A 272 13.26 -18.20 -4.14
CA LYS A 272 13.62 -19.52 -4.68
C LYS A 272 14.97 -19.52 -5.42
N VAL A 273 15.68 -18.40 -5.45
CA VAL A 273 17.04 -18.33 -5.99
C VAL A 273 18.01 -18.16 -4.83
N ILE A 274 18.83 -19.17 -4.59
CA ILE A 274 19.91 -19.14 -3.58
C ILE A 274 21.00 -18.18 -4.06
N VAL A 275 21.29 -17.16 -3.26
CA VAL A 275 22.41 -16.25 -3.46
C VAL A 275 23.42 -16.46 -2.33
N PRO A 276 24.59 -17.03 -2.62
CA PRO A 276 25.62 -17.27 -1.61
C PRO A 276 25.92 -16.00 -0.80
N GLY A 277 25.83 -16.09 0.53
CA GLY A 277 26.11 -14.99 1.44
C GLY A 277 24.96 -13.99 1.66
N ARG A 278 23.76 -14.24 1.12
CA ARG A 278 22.58 -13.42 1.42
C ARG A 278 22.26 -13.51 2.92
N ARG A 279 22.24 -12.35 3.59
CA ARG A 279 21.76 -12.14 4.96
C ARG A 279 20.86 -10.90 4.99
N ARG A 280 19.61 -11.01 5.45
CA ARG A 280 18.65 -9.89 5.53
C ARG A 280 17.84 -9.95 6.81
N GLN A 281 17.62 -8.82 7.49
CA GLN A 281 16.66 -8.80 8.59
C GLN A 281 15.24 -8.68 8.05
N LEU A 282 14.29 -9.31 8.75
CA LEU A 282 12.88 -9.21 8.45
C LEU A 282 12.07 -9.20 9.73
N ILE A 283 10.82 -8.77 9.61
CA ILE A 283 9.82 -8.91 10.65
C ILE A 283 8.91 -10.09 10.33
N LEU A 284 8.74 -10.96 11.30
CA LEU A 284 7.77 -12.05 11.29
C LEU A 284 6.61 -11.73 12.22
N GLY A 285 5.39 -11.91 11.72
CA GLY A 285 4.14 -11.53 12.37
C GLY A 285 3.66 -10.16 11.90
N GLU A 286 2.45 -10.11 11.33
CA GLU A 286 1.78 -8.85 10.94
C GLU A 286 0.77 -8.43 12.00
N GLN A 287 0.48 -7.12 12.04
CA GLN A 287 -0.59 -6.55 12.85
C GLN A 287 -1.93 -7.14 12.37
N GLY A 288 -2.67 -7.81 13.27
CA GLY A 288 -3.97 -8.42 12.96
C GLY A 288 -3.95 -9.92 12.65
N SER A 289 -2.79 -10.51 12.36
CA SER A 289 -2.66 -11.97 12.11
C SER A 289 -1.82 -12.72 13.16
N SER A 290 -0.95 -12.02 13.89
CA SER A 290 -0.14 -12.59 14.97
C SER A 290 -0.18 -11.70 16.22
N LEU A 291 -0.22 -12.33 17.40
CA LEU A 291 -0.09 -11.64 18.70
C LEU A 291 1.33 -11.10 18.94
N TYR A 292 2.31 -11.60 18.20
CA TYR A 292 3.72 -11.29 18.39
C TYR A 292 4.40 -10.92 17.08
N CYS A 293 5.33 -9.97 17.18
CA CYS A 293 6.17 -9.48 16.10
C CYS A 293 7.63 -9.76 16.47
N TYR A 294 8.35 -10.47 15.60
CA TYR A 294 9.72 -10.90 15.84
C TYR A 294 10.66 -10.31 14.79
N LYS A 295 11.79 -9.75 15.22
CA LYS A 295 12.92 -9.48 14.33
C LYS A 295 13.63 -10.82 14.04
N ALA A 296 13.74 -11.15 12.77
CA ALA A 296 14.35 -12.35 12.24
C ALA A 296 15.45 -12.01 11.23
N VAL A 297 16.30 -12.99 10.92
CA VAL A 297 17.34 -12.90 9.91
C VAL A 297 17.10 -14.01 8.89
N LEU A 298 16.90 -13.66 7.62
CA LEU A 298 16.93 -14.58 6.50
C LEU A 298 18.38 -14.77 6.07
N MET A 299 18.83 -16.03 5.98
CA MET A 299 20.13 -16.41 5.47
C MET A 299 19.96 -17.49 4.40
N ASP A 300 20.62 -17.33 3.27
CA ASP A 300 20.59 -18.35 2.23
C ASP A 300 21.52 -19.52 2.59
N ALA A 301 20.96 -20.69 2.36
CA ALA A 301 21.60 -21.98 2.50
C ALA A 301 22.86 -22.16 1.64
N LYS A 302 23.90 -22.83 2.15
CA LYS A 302 24.90 -23.45 1.27
C LYS A 302 24.23 -24.62 0.55
N ASN A 303 24.38 -24.67 -0.78
CA ASN A 303 23.86 -25.79 -1.56
C ASN A 303 24.56 -27.08 -1.13
N GLN A 304 23.83 -28.00 -0.50
CA GLN A 304 24.33 -29.32 -0.09
C GLN A 304 23.52 -30.41 -0.77
N ASN A 305 24.20 -31.49 -1.19
CA ASN A 305 23.59 -32.61 -1.90
C ASN A 305 22.89 -33.62 -0.98
N GLU A 306 22.86 -33.39 0.33
CA GLU A 306 22.22 -34.29 1.30
C GLU A 306 20.74 -33.93 1.51
N THR A 307 19.89 -34.94 1.55
CA THR A 307 18.47 -34.79 1.89
C THR A 307 18.32 -34.39 3.35
N PHE A 308 17.96 -33.12 3.58
CA PHE A 308 17.67 -32.59 4.91
C PHE A 308 16.38 -33.22 5.47
N VAL A 309 16.42 -33.65 6.74
CA VAL A 309 15.28 -34.27 7.44
C VAL A 309 14.27 -33.23 7.95
N TYR A 310 14.65 -31.95 8.05
CA TYR A 310 13.83 -30.86 8.57
C TYR A 310 13.72 -29.70 7.57
N HIS A 311 12.51 -29.17 7.34
CA HIS A 311 12.23 -28.11 6.35
C HIS A 311 12.52 -26.67 6.83
N CYS A 312 12.76 -26.46 8.14
CA CYS A 312 13.29 -25.19 8.70
C CYS A 312 13.81 -25.41 10.14
N GLY A 313 14.68 -24.51 10.62
CA GLY A 313 15.13 -24.46 12.02
C GLY A 313 14.86 -23.09 12.65
N VAL A 314 14.14 -23.07 13.78
CA VAL A 314 13.82 -21.85 14.54
C VAL A 314 14.66 -21.79 15.81
N PHE A 315 15.53 -20.78 15.95
CA PHE A 315 16.27 -20.52 17.18
C PHE A 315 15.74 -19.25 17.85
N ILE A 316 15.01 -19.41 18.94
CA ILE A 316 14.61 -18.26 19.76
C ILE A 316 15.83 -17.88 20.61
N VAL A 317 16.38 -16.68 20.41
CA VAL A 317 17.53 -16.18 21.17
C VAL A 317 17.01 -15.19 22.22
N PRO A 318 16.96 -15.56 23.51
CA PRO A 318 16.54 -14.62 24.55
C PRO A 318 17.54 -13.48 24.65
N LYS A 319 17.07 -12.22 24.55
CA LYS A 319 17.89 -11.06 24.88
C LYS A 319 17.93 -10.93 26.39
N VAL A 320 19.09 -11.11 27.01
CA VAL A 320 19.28 -10.80 28.42
C VAL A 320 19.41 -9.29 28.55
N CYS A 321 18.32 -8.59 28.85
CA CYS A 321 18.35 -7.18 29.23
C CYS A 321 18.61 -7.06 30.74
N TYR A 322 19.83 -6.67 31.10
CA TYR A 322 20.04 -5.99 32.37
C TYR A 322 19.70 -4.51 32.16
N ILE A 323 18.53 -4.08 32.62
CA ILE A 323 18.16 -2.76 33.14
C ILE A 323 16.63 -2.66 33.18
N LEU A 324 16.12 -2.21 34.32
CA LEU A 324 14.70 -2.21 34.68
C LEU A 324 13.84 -1.34 33.75
N SER A 325 12.61 -1.82 33.54
CA SER A 325 11.43 -1.11 33.02
C SER A 325 11.37 -0.91 31.50
N ILE A 326 10.99 -1.99 30.79
CA ILE A 326 9.87 -2.08 29.82
C ILE A 326 9.85 -3.54 29.30
N ARG A 327 8.72 -4.23 29.46
CA ARG A 327 8.53 -5.61 28.98
C ARG A 327 8.31 -5.61 27.46
N THR A 328 9.35 -5.86 26.67
CA THR A 328 9.31 -6.63 25.40
C THR A 328 10.68 -6.62 24.74
N CYS A 329 11.36 -7.77 24.68
CA CYS A 329 12.52 -7.98 23.80
C CYS A 329 12.79 -9.49 23.66
N ALA A 330 12.09 -10.16 22.74
CA ALA A 330 12.50 -11.48 22.25
C ALA A 330 13.09 -11.29 20.84
N TYR A 331 14.34 -11.70 20.64
CA TYR A 331 14.91 -11.85 19.31
C TYR A 331 14.66 -13.31 18.89
N ALA A 332 14.20 -13.54 17.66
CA ALA A 332 14.12 -14.88 17.10
C ALA A 332 15.08 -14.93 15.91
N VAL A 333 16.17 -15.69 16.04
CA VAL A 333 17.14 -15.89 14.96
C VAL A 333 16.69 -17.12 14.18
N PHE A 334 16.28 -16.94 12.93
CA PHE A 334 15.90 -18.05 12.07
C PHE A 334 17.09 -18.47 11.22
N PHE A 335 17.31 -19.78 11.09
CA PHE A 335 18.15 -20.34 10.03
C PHE A 335 17.19 -21.06 9.08
N TYR A 336 16.92 -20.48 7.90
CA TYR A 336 16.05 -21.11 6.90
C TYR A 336 16.88 -21.87 5.86
N TYR A 337 16.60 -23.16 5.73
CA TYR A 337 16.95 -23.99 4.58
C TYR A 337 15.63 -24.54 4.03
N TYR A 338 15.17 -23.96 2.91
CA TYR A 338 14.14 -24.37 1.95
C TYR A 338 12.85 -25.11 2.39
N TYR A 339 11.73 -24.64 1.84
CA TYR A 339 10.37 -25.22 1.82
C TYR A 339 9.47 -25.00 3.05
N CYS A 340 9.06 -23.76 3.35
CA CYS A 340 7.81 -23.55 4.11
C CYS A 340 7.25 -22.11 4.11
N LEU A 341 7.41 -21.32 3.04
CA LEU A 341 6.79 -19.99 3.01
C LEU A 341 5.29 -20.00 2.67
N THR A 342 4.74 -21.13 2.20
CA THR A 342 3.36 -21.20 1.70
C THR A 342 2.39 -22.04 2.53
N GLU A 343 2.86 -23.01 3.33
CA GLU A 343 1.94 -23.96 4.02
C GLU A 343 1.91 -23.85 5.55
N SER A 344 2.97 -23.41 6.24
CA SER A 344 3.00 -23.49 7.71
C SER A 344 2.47 -22.26 8.45
N LEU A 345 2.21 -21.14 7.76
CA LEU A 345 1.72 -19.90 8.38
C LEU A 345 0.19 -19.86 8.55
N SER A 346 -0.55 -20.75 7.90
CA SER A 346 -2.00 -20.88 8.09
C SER A 346 -2.38 -21.70 9.32
N GLN A 347 -1.41 -22.31 10.01
CA GLN A 347 -1.64 -23.02 11.27
C GLN A 347 -1.08 -22.21 12.42
N SER A 348 -1.99 -21.58 13.17
CA SER A 348 -1.74 -20.98 14.47
C SER A 348 -1.05 -22.02 15.37
N LEU A 349 0.26 -21.91 15.57
CA LEU A 349 0.96 -22.72 16.57
C LEU A 349 0.61 -22.18 17.97
N PRO A 350 -0.11 -22.94 18.82
CA PRO A 350 -0.29 -22.58 20.21
C PRO A 350 1.01 -22.93 20.95
N LEU A 351 1.89 -21.96 21.13
CA LEU A 351 3.08 -22.15 21.97
C LEU A 351 2.63 -22.14 23.45
N SER A 352 2.26 -23.32 23.97
CA SER A 352 2.17 -23.51 25.42
C SER A 352 3.57 -23.55 26.02
N CYS A 353 3.91 -22.57 26.85
CA CYS A 353 5.12 -22.58 27.67
C CYS A 353 5.05 -23.69 28.73
N ASN A 354 5.58 -24.88 28.44
CA ASN A 354 5.94 -25.82 29.50
C ASN A 354 7.33 -25.48 30.02
N LYS A 355 7.41 -25.14 31.31
CA LYS A 355 8.66 -24.94 32.04
C LYS A 355 9.49 -26.23 31.98
N PRO A 356 10.83 -26.15 31.77
CA PRO A 356 11.67 -27.33 31.91
C PRO A 356 11.70 -27.77 33.38
N SER A 357 11.30 -29.02 33.62
CA SER A 357 11.49 -29.71 34.89
C SER A 357 12.98 -29.86 35.16
N LYS A 358 13.45 -29.31 36.27
CA LYS A 358 14.73 -29.68 36.86
C LYS A 358 14.74 -31.18 37.12
N THR A 359 15.68 -31.90 36.53
CA THR A 359 16.14 -33.18 37.04
C THR A 359 17.64 -33.08 37.20
N GLU A 360 18.05 -32.64 38.39
CA GLU A 360 19.26 -33.12 39.04
C GLU A 360 18.93 -34.50 39.59
N THR A 361 19.70 -35.53 39.21
CA THR A 361 20.30 -36.45 40.19
C THR A 361 21.37 -37.36 39.57
N GLN A 362 22.55 -37.26 40.19
CA GLN A 362 23.66 -38.23 40.36
C GLN A 362 24.33 -38.88 39.16
#